data_AF-A0A414KND0-F1
#
_entry.id   AF-A0A414KND0-F1
#
_cell.length_a   1.000
_cell.length_b   1.000
_cell.length_c   1.000
_cell.angle_alpha   90.00
_cell.angle_beta   90.00
_cell.angle_gamma   90.00
#
_symmetry.space_group_name_H-M   'P 1'
#
loop_
_entity.id
_entity.type
_entity.pdbx_description
1 polymer ?
#
loop_
_entity_poly.entity_id
_entity_poly.type
_entity_poly.pdbx_seq_one_letter_code
_entity_poly.pdbx_strand_id
1 'polypeptide(L)'
;MKQLIISDKVQKEMLTDFMIMRETKGLNEQKDRKADKKKRFYLSIFAFIMLLFVPVFVYASEMKSDGKTTQVIEEENKTVRVGYFPYSNFQEGSYGEHKQGAGYEYLQKISYITGWKYEYVYGSFKECLDMLADGKIDILGSVSYTPERAESIDFSTYAEGTEKY
;
A
#
# COMPACT_ATOMS: atom_id res chain seq x y z
N MET A 1 -22.94 0.64 18.47
CA MET A 1 -22.68 0.85 17.03
C MET A 1 -21.76 -0.26 16.57
N LYS A 2 -21.98 -0.85 15.38
CA LYS A 2 -21.09 -1.91 14.88
C LYS A 2 -19.83 -1.24 14.33
N GLN A 3 -18.68 -1.55 14.91
CA GLN A 3 -17.38 -1.16 14.37
C GLN A 3 -17.22 -1.77 12.98
N LEU A 4 -16.54 -1.07 12.07
CA LEU A 4 -16.49 -1.49 10.67
C LEU A 4 -15.41 -2.55 10.47
N ILE A 5 -15.79 -3.82 10.62
CA ILE A 5 -14.92 -4.94 10.27
C ILE A 5 -14.77 -4.97 8.75
N ILE A 6 -13.54 -4.90 8.26
CA ILE A 6 -13.23 -5.06 6.83
C ILE A 6 -13.71 -6.43 6.38
N SER A 7 -14.51 -6.50 5.32
CA SER A 7 -15.04 -7.77 4.79
C SER A 7 -13.93 -8.77 4.49
N ASP A 8 -14.13 -10.05 4.83
CA ASP A 8 -13.20 -11.15 4.57
C ASP A 8 -12.72 -11.19 3.11
N LYS A 9 -13.59 -10.82 2.16
CA LYS A 9 -13.25 -10.76 0.74
C LYS A 9 -12.15 -9.73 0.47
N VAL A 10 -12.30 -8.52 1.02
CA VAL A 10 -11.34 -7.42 0.86
C VAL A 10 -10.02 -7.80 1.54
N GLN A 11 -10.08 -8.39 2.73
CA GLN A 11 -8.87 -8.84 3.42
C GLN A 11 -8.13 -9.93 2.65
N LYS A 12 -8.85 -10.88 2.04
CA LYS A 12 -8.25 -11.97 1.24
C LYS A 12 -7.60 -11.44 -0.03
N GLU A 13 -8.21 -10.47 -0.71
CA GLU A 13 -7.62 -9.79 -1.87
C GLU A 13 -6.33 -9.06 -1.46
N MET A 14 -6.34 -8.29 -0.37
CA MET A 14 -5.15 -7.60 0.12
C MET A 14 -4.02 -8.54 0.55
N LEU A 15 -4.34 -9.66 1.21
CA LEU A 15 -3.35 -10.68 1.55
C LEU A 15 -2.74 -11.33 0.31
N THR A 16 -3.57 -11.59 -0.71
CA THR A 16 -3.13 -12.15 -1.98
C THR A 16 -2.18 -11.19 -2.68
N ASP A 17 -2.55 -9.90 -2.77
CA ASP A 17 -1.70 -8.85 -3.33
C ASP A 17 -0.40 -8.68 -2.54
N PHE A 18 -0.44 -8.75 -1.21
CA PHE A 18 0.76 -8.67 -0.37
C PHE A 18 1.71 -9.85 -0.62
N MET A 19 1.17 -11.08 -0.68
CA MET A 19 1.97 -12.27 -0.98
C MET A 19 2.58 -12.20 -2.38
N ILE A 20 1.80 -11.77 -3.38
CA ILE A 20 2.28 -11.56 -4.76
C ILE A 20 3.34 -10.45 -4.80
N MET A 21 3.16 -9.34 -4.09
CA MET A 21 4.15 -8.25 -4.02
C MET A 21 5.46 -8.71 -3.37
N ARG A 22 5.40 -9.52 -2.31
CA ARG A 22 6.59 -10.08 -1.67
C ARG A 22 7.34 -11.04 -2.60
N GLU A 23 6.60 -11.88 -3.32
CA GLU A 23 7.19 -12.84 -4.27
C GLU A 23 7.79 -12.14 -5.50
N THR A 24 7.07 -11.17 -6.07
CA THR A 24 7.53 -10.37 -7.22
C THR A 24 8.73 -9.50 -6.89
N LYS A 25 8.81 -8.87 -5.71
CA LYS A 25 10.03 -8.15 -5.27
C LYS A 25 11.24 -9.09 -5.20
N GLY A 26 11.11 -10.27 -4.60
CA GLY A 26 12.19 -11.24 -4.52
C GLY A 26 12.67 -11.73 -5.91
N LEU A 27 11.74 -11.94 -6.84
CA LEU A 27 12.04 -12.30 -8.23
C LEU A 27 12.70 -11.15 -8.99
N ASN A 28 12.22 -9.91 -8.83
CA ASN A 28 12.77 -8.73 -9.47
C ASN A 28 14.17 -8.39 -8.94
N GLU A 29 14.44 -8.49 -7.64
CA GLU A 29 15.80 -8.30 -7.09
C GLU A 29 16.80 -9.36 -7.58
N GLN A 30 16.36 -10.61 -7.80
CA GLN A 30 17.20 -11.62 -8.43
C GLN A 30 17.41 -11.36 -9.92
N LYS A 31 16.35 -10.93 -10.62
CA LYS A 31 16.41 -10.58 -12.04
C LYS A 31 17.28 -9.35 -12.26
N ASP A 32 17.19 -8.33 -11.41
CA ASP A 32 17.95 -7.09 -11.46
C ASP A 32 19.42 -7.35 -11.13
N ARG A 33 19.74 -8.21 -10.15
CA ARG A 33 21.14 -8.65 -9.92
C ARG A 33 21.72 -9.40 -11.12
N LYS A 34 20.93 -10.27 -11.76
CA LYS A 34 21.36 -11.01 -12.97
C LYS A 34 21.43 -10.09 -14.20
N ALA A 35 20.52 -9.13 -14.31
CA ALA A 35 20.43 -8.18 -15.39
C ALA A 35 21.52 -7.11 -15.27
N ASP A 36 21.87 -6.63 -14.07
CA ASP A 36 22.99 -5.71 -13.83
C ASP A 36 24.32 -6.33 -14.25
N LYS A 37 24.54 -7.61 -13.89
CA LYS A 37 25.74 -8.35 -14.30
C LYS A 37 25.84 -8.51 -15.82
N LYS A 38 24.72 -8.78 -16.50
CA LYS A 38 24.67 -8.84 -17.98
C LYS A 38 24.76 -7.46 -18.61
N LYS A 39 24.12 -6.43 -18.04
CA LYS A 39 24.16 -5.03 -18.48
C LYS A 39 25.58 -4.48 -18.42
N ARG A 40 26.36 -4.76 -17.38
CA ARG A 40 27.78 -4.36 -17.31
C ARG A 40 28.63 -5.00 -18.42
N PHE A 41 28.30 -6.25 -18.81
CA PHE A 41 28.94 -6.93 -19.94
C PHE A 41 28.51 -6.34 -21.30
N TYR A 42 27.20 -6.15 -21.52
CA TYR A 42 26.68 -5.54 -22.74
C TYR A 42 26.97 -4.05 -22.85
N LEU A 43 27.08 -3.29 -21.76
CA LEU A 43 27.44 -1.87 -21.75
C LEU A 43 28.89 -1.69 -22.21
N SER A 44 29.78 -2.60 -21.81
CA SER A 44 31.15 -2.63 -22.31
C SER A 44 31.19 -2.93 -23.82
N ILE A 45 30.44 -3.94 -24.29
CA ILE A 45 30.37 -4.28 -25.73
C ILE A 45 29.65 -3.18 -26.54
N PHE A 46 28.58 -2.61 -26.02
CA PHE A 46 27.78 -1.56 -26.63
C PHE A 46 28.55 -0.25 -26.73
N ALA A 47 29.40 0.10 -25.75
CA ALA A 47 30.31 1.24 -25.86
C ALA A 47 31.28 1.08 -27.04
N PHE A 48 31.78 -0.15 -27.29
CA PHE A 48 32.60 -0.44 -28.47
C PHE A 48 31.83 -0.39 -29.80
N ILE A 49 30.58 -0.85 -29.82
CA ILE A 49 29.73 -0.83 -31.02
C ILE A 49 29.21 0.59 -31.34
N MET A 50 28.85 1.37 -30.32
CA MET A 50 28.41 2.76 -30.47
C MET A 50 29.55 3.68 -30.94
N LEU A 51 30.79 3.44 -30.51
CA LEU A 51 31.97 4.15 -31.03
C LEU A 51 32.17 3.90 -32.54
N LEU A 52 31.71 2.76 -33.06
CA LEU A 52 31.78 2.37 -34.47
C LEU A 52 30.58 2.82 -35.32
N PHE A 53 29.46 3.25 -34.72
CA PHE A 53 28.18 3.49 -35.41
C PHE A 53 27.59 4.91 -35.19
N VAL A 54 28.42 5.90 -34.87
CA VAL A 54 27.97 7.28 -34.57
C VAL A 54 27.19 8.00 -35.70
N PRO A 55 27.27 7.69 -37.02
CA PRO A 55 26.51 8.46 -38.00
C PRO A 55 25.33 7.68 -38.61
N VAL A 56 24.37 7.16 -37.83
CA VAL A 56 23.15 6.55 -38.45
C VAL A 56 21.82 6.87 -37.76
N PHE A 57 21.72 7.10 -36.45
CA PHE A 57 20.41 7.21 -35.78
C PHE A 57 19.87 8.66 -35.70
N VAL A 58 19.90 9.39 -36.81
CA VAL A 58 18.88 10.41 -37.10
C VAL A 58 17.86 9.68 -37.95
N TYR A 59 16.82 9.08 -37.37
CA TYR A 59 15.50 8.85 -38.00
C TYR A 59 14.62 7.96 -37.11
N ALA A 60 13.46 8.50 -36.72
CA ALA A 60 12.19 7.82 -36.40
C ALA A 60 12.15 6.87 -35.17
N SER A 61 11.08 6.78 -34.38
CA SER A 61 9.83 7.54 -34.27
C SER A 61 9.12 7.07 -32.99
N GLU A 62 8.17 7.90 -32.57
CA GLU A 62 7.19 7.74 -31.49
C GLU A 62 6.39 6.42 -31.54
N MET A 63 6.04 5.87 -30.37
CA MET A 63 4.90 4.94 -30.22
C MET A 63 4.16 5.19 -28.89
N LYS A 64 2.85 5.45 -29.02
CA LYS A 64 1.86 5.52 -27.94
C LYS A 64 1.33 4.11 -27.63
N SER A 65 0.95 3.85 -26.38
CA SER A 65 0.32 2.60 -25.94
C SER A 65 -0.92 2.92 -25.10
N ASP A 66 -2.10 2.55 -25.61
CA ASP A 66 -3.41 2.78 -24.99
C ASP A 66 -3.75 1.68 -23.95
N GLY A 67 -4.34 2.14 -22.83
CA GLY A 67 -4.68 1.34 -21.65
C GLY A 67 -6.00 0.59 -21.77
N LYS A 68 -6.04 -0.60 -21.14
CA LYS A 68 -7.19 -1.52 -21.10
C LYS A 68 -7.97 -1.39 -19.80
N THR A 69 -9.29 -1.44 -19.96
CA THR A 69 -10.45 -1.30 -19.07
C THR A 69 -10.41 -2.09 -17.75
N THR A 70 -10.75 -1.44 -16.63
CA THR A 70 -11.03 -2.06 -15.31
C THR A 70 -12.53 -2.00 -15.01
N GLN A 71 -13.06 -3.13 -14.55
CA GLN A 71 -14.47 -3.35 -14.23
C GLN A 71 -14.86 -2.61 -12.93
N VAL A 72 -16.01 -1.93 -12.96
CA VAL A 72 -16.56 -1.13 -11.87
C VAL A 72 -17.24 -2.06 -10.87
N ILE A 73 -16.70 -2.14 -9.65
CA ILE A 73 -17.38 -2.65 -8.47
C ILE A 73 -18.38 -1.55 -8.03
N GLU A 74 -19.58 -1.94 -7.64
CA GLU A 74 -20.67 -1.05 -7.20
C GLU A 74 -20.16 -0.11 -6.08
N GLU A 75 -19.93 1.16 -6.44
CA GLU A 75 -19.42 2.22 -5.56
C GLU A 75 -20.47 2.60 -4.52
N GLU A 76 -20.49 1.90 -3.38
CA GLU A 76 -21.04 2.50 -2.17
C GLU A 76 -19.98 3.49 -1.62
N ASN A 77 -20.05 4.74 -2.05
CA ASN A 77 -19.19 5.87 -1.64
C ASN A 77 -19.35 6.19 -0.14
N LYS A 78 -18.96 5.27 0.73
CA LYS A 78 -19.04 5.39 2.18
C LYS A 78 -17.89 6.25 2.71
N THR A 79 -18.20 7.22 3.56
CA THR A 79 -17.20 7.93 4.35
C THR A 79 -16.88 7.14 5.63
N VAL A 80 -15.60 6.92 5.89
CA VAL A 80 -15.07 6.13 7.01
C VAL A 80 -14.09 7.00 7.81
N ARG A 81 -14.34 7.14 9.11
CA ARG A 81 -13.50 7.92 10.03
C ARG A 81 -12.34 7.06 10.52
N VAL A 82 -11.11 7.47 10.24
CA VAL A 82 -9.90 6.71 10.55
C VAL A 82 -9.09 7.44 11.59
N GLY A 83 -8.84 6.81 12.74
CA GLY A 83 -7.91 7.34 13.74
C GLY A 83 -6.49 7.36 13.18
N TYR A 84 -5.81 8.51 13.26
CA TYR A 84 -4.48 8.70 12.69
C TYR A 84 -3.54 9.35 13.71
N PHE A 85 -2.47 8.63 14.06
CA PHE A 85 -1.46 9.10 15.00
C PHE A 85 -0.07 8.94 14.36
N PRO A 86 0.82 9.96 14.39
CA PRO A 86 2.14 9.83 13.79
C PRO A 86 2.92 8.65 14.38
N TYR A 87 3.34 7.72 13.53
CA TYR A 87 4.19 6.58 13.90
C TYR A 87 5.30 6.42 12.85
N SER A 88 6.54 6.69 13.26
CA SER A 88 7.70 6.74 12.36
C SER A 88 7.86 5.44 11.55
N ASN A 89 8.10 5.57 10.25
CA ASN A 89 8.22 4.48 9.28
C ASN A 89 6.96 3.63 9.05
N PHE A 90 5.84 3.94 9.72
CA PHE A 90 4.58 3.20 9.57
C PHE A 90 3.43 4.07 9.06
N GLN A 91 3.17 5.21 9.69
CA GLN A 91 2.20 6.20 9.23
C GLN A 91 2.68 7.60 9.61
N GLU A 92 3.11 8.35 8.60
CA GLU A 92 3.69 9.69 8.75
C GLU A 92 2.77 10.75 8.13
N GLY A 93 3.04 12.01 8.47
CA GLY A 93 2.28 13.16 8.02
C GLY A 93 1.13 13.55 8.95
N SER A 94 0.88 14.84 9.07
CA SER A 94 -0.22 15.43 9.84
C SER A 94 -1.32 16.00 8.93
N TYR A 95 -2.21 16.80 9.50
CA TYR A 95 -3.23 17.54 8.76
C TYR A 95 -2.57 18.49 7.76
N GLY A 96 -2.97 18.41 6.48
CA GLY A 96 -2.39 19.22 5.40
C GLY A 96 -1.02 18.79 4.90
N GLU A 97 -0.38 17.80 5.53
CA GLU A 97 0.91 17.25 5.10
C GLU A 97 0.75 16.01 4.21
N HIS A 98 1.79 15.71 3.44
CA HIS A 98 1.88 14.48 2.68
C HIS A 98 1.91 13.28 3.63
N LYS A 99 0.99 12.33 3.43
CA LYS A 99 0.91 11.10 4.22
C LYS A 99 1.62 9.97 3.48
N GLN A 100 2.35 9.16 4.24
CA GLN A 100 3.13 8.06 3.71
C GLN A 100 3.35 6.98 4.78
N GLY A 101 3.85 5.83 4.35
CA GLY A 101 4.17 4.71 5.23
C GLY A 101 3.24 3.51 5.03
N ALA A 102 3.66 2.35 5.53
CA ALA A 102 2.96 1.08 5.30
C ALA A 102 1.48 1.10 5.73
N GLY A 103 1.16 1.69 6.89
CA GLY A 103 -0.23 1.78 7.37
C GLY A 103 -1.09 2.71 6.51
N TYR A 104 -0.54 3.84 6.07
CA TYR A 104 -1.24 4.75 5.17
C TYR A 104 -1.51 4.10 3.80
N GLU A 105 -0.49 3.46 3.20
CA GLU A 105 -0.61 2.76 1.92
C GLU A 105 -1.60 1.58 1.99
N TYR A 106 -1.65 0.89 3.13
CA TYR A 106 -2.63 -0.16 3.37
C TYR A 106 -4.06 0.38 3.36
N LEU A 107 -4.32 1.50 4.04
CA LEU A 107 -5.61 2.18 3.98
C LEU A 107 -5.95 2.61 2.55
N GLN A 108 -5.02 3.19 1.79
CA GLN A 108 -5.27 3.58 0.39
C GLN A 108 -5.67 2.40 -0.48
N LYS A 109 -5.08 1.22 -0.29
CA LYS A 109 -5.50 0.00 -1.00
C LYS A 109 -6.92 -0.42 -0.65
N ILE A 110 -7.30 -0.37 0.63
CA ILE A 110 -8.69 -0.64 1.04
C ILE A 110 -9.63 0.35 0.35
N SER A 111 -9.29 1.64 0.31
CA SER A 111 -10.08 2.67 -0.37
C SER A 111 -10.22 2.37 -1.86
N TYR A 112 -9.14 1.97 -2.53
CA TYR A 112 -9.16 1.59 -3.94
C TYR A 112 -10.11 0.42 -4.24
N ILE A 113 -10.14 -0.60 -3.38
CA ILE A 113 -10.98 -1.80 -3.57
C ILE A 113 -12.45 -1.51 -3.22
N THR A 114 -12.69 -0.70 -2.19
CA THR A 114 -14.02 -0.50 -1.59
C THR A 114 -14.74 0.77 -2.05
N GLY A 115 -14.03 1.74 -2.63
CA GLY A 115 -14.54 3.07 -2.89
C GLY A 115 -14.71 3.94 -1.63
N TRP A 116 -14.17 3.51 -0.47
CA TRP A 116 -14.31 4.28 0.77
C TRP A 116 -13.55 5.60 0.72
N LYS A 117 -14.18 6.65 1.27
CA LYS A 117 -13.56 7.96 1.49
C LYS A 117 -13.14 8.06 2.94
N TYR A 118 -11.87 8.39 3.21
CA TYR A 118 -11.39 8.52 4.57
C TYR A 118 -11.46 9.94 5.10
N GLU A 119 -11.97 10.06 6.31
CA GLU A 119 -11.81 11.23 7.16
C GLU A 119 -10.84 10.90 8.29
N TYR A 120 -9.65 11.50 8.27
CA TYR A 120 -8.64 11.24 9.28
C TYR A 120 -8.91 12.05 10.54
N VAL A 121 -9.06 11.36 11.67
CA VAL A 121 -9.23 11.95 12.99
C VAL A 121 -7.91 11.81 13.74
N TYR A 122 -7.25 12.95 13.98
CA TYR A 122 -5.92 12.98 14.58
C TYR A 122 -5.96 12.96 16.10
N GLY A 123 -5.03 12.24 16.71
CA GLY A 123 -4.85 12.18 18.16
C GLY A 123 -3.66 11.31 18.54
N SER A 124 -3.46 11.10 19.83
CA SER A 124 -2.57 10.05 20.34
C SER A 124 -3.17 8.66 20.11
N PHE A 125 -2.35 7.62 20.20
CA PHE A 125 -2.81 6.23 20.13
C PHE A 125 -3.95 5.96 21.13
N LYS A 126 -3.79 6.40 22.38
CA LYS A 126 -4.80 6.20 23.43
C LYS A 126 -6.11 6.92 23.09
N GLU A 127 -6.05 8.18 22.67
CA GLU A 127 -7.25 8.93 22.28
C GLU A 127 -7.96 8.27 21.10
N CYS A 128 -7.22 7.78 20.11
CA CYS A 128 -7.81 7.05 18.98
C CYS A 128 -8.45 5.74 19.42
N LEU A 129 -7.82 4.99 20.33
CA LEU A 129 -8.37 3.76 20.88
C LEU A 129 -9.67 4.02 21.66
N ASP A 130 -9.69 5.06 22.50
CA ASP A 130 -10.88 5.48 23.25
C ASP A 130 -12.00 5.92 22.28
N MET A 131 -11.65 6.70 21.23
CA MET A 131 -12.61 7.10 20.19
C MET A 131 -13.17 5.92 19.40
N LEU A 132 -12.39 4.86 19.22
CA LEU A 132 -12.84 3.64 18.54
C LEU A 132 -13.87 2.90 19.38
N ALA A 133 -13.57 2.69 20.67
CA ALA A 133 -14.51 2.08 21.61
C ALA A 133 -15.81 2.90 21.76
N ASP A 134 -15.72 4.22 21.71
CA ASP A 134 -16.86 5.13 21.73
C ASP A 134 -17.65 5.18 20.40
N GLY A 135 -17.14 4.59 19.31
CA GLY A 135 -17.73 4.68 17.97
C GLY A 135 -17.60 6.06 17.30
N LYS A 136 -16.69 6.91 17.78
CA LYS A 136 -16.34 8.22 17.19
C LYS A 136 -15.43 8.09 15.97
N ILE A 137 -14.68 6.99 15.87
CA ILE A 137 -13.98 6.55 14.65
C ILE A 137 -14.41 5.14 14.29
N ASP A 138 -14.21 4.75 13.04
CA ASP A 138 -14.66 3.47 12.49
C ASP A 138 -13.50 2.47 12.37
N ILE A 139 -12.27 2.96 12.13
CA ILE A 139 -11.05 2.16 11.93
C ILE A 139 -9.87 2.78 12.68
N LEU A 140 -9.02 1.92 13.24
CA LEU A 140 -7.71 2.28 13.79
C LEU A 140 -6.67 1.24 13.39
N GLY A 141 -5.57 1.67 12.76
CA GLY A 141 -4.43 0.81 12.41
C GLY A 141 -3.43 0.62 13.56
N SER A 142 -2.51 -0.34 13.41
CA SER A 142 -1.43 -0.61 14.40
C SER A 142 -1.94 -0.89 15.83
N VAL A 143 -3.07 -1.58 15.96
CA VAL A 143 -3.59 -2.04 17.25
C VAL A 143 -3.20 -3.49 17.48
N SER A 144 -2.35 -3.72 18.48
CA SER A 144 -2.05 -5.09 18.94
C SER A 144 -3.26 -5.72 19.61
N TYR A 145 -3.54 -6.98 19.24
CA TYR A 145 -4.58 -7.78 19.87
C TYR A 145 -4.25 -8.08 21.33
N THR A 146 -5.21 -7.82 22.21
CA THR A 146 -5.22 -8.34 23.58
C THR A 146 -6.64 -8.77 23.94
N PRO A 147 -6.83 -9.79 24.80
CA PRO A 147 -8.17 -10.19 25.25
C PRO A 147 -8.97 -9.02 25.82
N GLU A 148 -8.34 -8.17 26.63
CA GLU A 148 -8.96 -6.98 27.22
C GLU A 148 -9.49 -5.98 26.17
N ARG A 149 -8.75 -5.75 25.08
CA ARG A 149 -9.21 -4.87 23.99
C ARG A 149 -10.35 -5.51 23.21
N ALA A 150 -10.31 -6.82 23.01
CA ALA A 150 -11.35 -7.55 22.29
C ALA A 150 -12.71 -7.55 23.00
N GLU A 151 -12.77 -7.17 24.29
CA GLU A 151 -14.03 -6.94 24.99
C GLU A 151 -14.74 -5.64 24.57
N SER A 152 -13.99 -4.65 24.07
CA SER A 152 -14.50 -3.30 23.75
C SER A 152 -14.41 -2.92 22.28
N ILE A 153 -13.54 -3.57 21.50
CA ILE A 153 -13.35 -3.31 20.07
C ILE A 153 -13.27 -4.61 19.26
N ASP A 154 -13.74 -4.54 18.02
CA ASP A 154 -13.60 -5.60 17.04
C ASP A 154 -12.25 -5.50 16.31
N PHE A 155 -11.69 -6.66 15.99
CA PHE A 155 -10.47 -6.81 15.19
C PHE A 155 -10.79 -7.38 13.81
N SER A 156 -9.96 -7.04 12.84
CA SER A 156 -10.06 -7.62 11.51
C SER A 156 -9.68 -9.11 11.54
N THR A 157 -10.35 -9.93 10.72
CA THR A 157 -10.13 -11.39 10.64
C THR A 157 -8.66 -11.74 10.40
N TYR A 158 -7.99 -10.94 9.58
CA TYR A 158 -6.58 -11.08 9.28
C TYR A 158 -5.76 -9.94 9.88
N ALA A 159 -4.56 -10.28 10.37
CA ALA A 159 -3.60 -9.32 10.92
C ALA A 159 -2.97 -8.47 9.80
N GLU A 160 -2.80 -7.18 10.07
CA GLU A 160 -2.07 -6.24 9.20
C GLU A 160 -0.57 -6.57 9.14
N GLY A 161 -0.02 -7.10 10.24
CA GLY A 161 1.38 -7.48 10.36
C GLY A 161 1.67 -8.19 11.67
N THR A 162 2.94 -8.58 11.86
CA THR A 162 3.44 -9.15 13.11
C THR A 162 4.65 -8.35 13.58
N GLU A 163 4.60 -7.84 14.79
CA GLU A 163 5.75 -7.18 15.41
C GLU A 163 6.55 -8.21 16.21
N LYS A 164 7.88 -8.13 16.13
CA LYS A 164 8.78 -8.86 17.02
C LYS A 164 9.32 -7.87 18.03
N TYR A 165 8.93 -8.03 19.29
CA TYR A 165 9.52 -7.34 20.42
C TYR A 165 10.73 -8.12 20.94
#